data_AF-A0A7R9SYK1-F1
#
_entry.id   AF-A0A7R9SYK1-F1
#
_cell.length_a   1.000
_cell.length_b   1.000
_cell.length_c   1.000
_cell.angle_alpha   90.00
_cell.angle_beta   90.00
_cell.angle_gamma   90.00
#
_symmetry.space_group_name_H-M   'P 1'
#
loop_
_entity.id
_entity.type
_entity.pdbx_description
1 polymer ?
#
loop_
_entity_poly.entity_id
_entity_poly.type
_entity_poly.pdbx_seq_one_letter_code
_entity_poly.pdbx_strand_id
1 'polypeptide(L)'
;NARRSALKMSFESEVGAQPPLGFWDPLGLLADADQERFDRLRTVEIKHGRISMLAILGHLVTTAGVRLPGAYDLAGDQFADVPTGLAAFGKLPAAGGAQIV
;
A
#
# COMPACT_ATOMS: atom_id res chain seq x y z
N ASN A 1 -6.87 -23.35 -42.98
CA ASN A 1 -7.86 -23.24 -41.88
C ASN A 1 -7.15 -23.46 -40.54
N ALA A 2 -6.23 -22.57 -40.16
CA ALA A 2 -5.44 -22.69 -38.94
C ALA A 2 -5.69 -21.45 -38.07
N ARG A 3 -6.75 -21.50 -37.25
CA ARG A 3 -6.93 -20.53 -36.16
C ARG A 3 -5.80 -20.78 -35.16
N ARG A 4 -4.86 -19.84 -35.07
CA ARG A 4 -3.88 -19.78 -33.98
C ARG A 4 -4.65 -19.78 -32.66
N SER A 5 -4.57 -20.88 -31.92
CA SER A 5 -5.04 -20.98 -30.54
C SER A 5 -4.23 -19.99 -29.73
N ALA A 6 -4.86 -18.93 -29.22
CA ALA A 6 -4.27 -18.09 -28.19
C ALA A 6 -4.01 -18.98 -26.98
N LEU A 7 -2.74 -19.25 -26.66
CA LEU A 7 -2.39 -19.85 -25.38
C LEU A 7 -2.93 -18.90 -24.29
N LYS A 8 -3.92 -19.36 -23.52
CA LYS A 8 -4.24 -18.73 -22.24
C LYS A 8 -3.01 -18.90 -21.36
N MET A 9 -2.29 -17.81 -21.11
CA MET A 9 -1.15 -17.81 -20.19
C MET A 9 -1.66 -18.20 -18.81
N SER A 10 -1.15 -19.31 -18.25
CA SER A 10 -1.41 -19.68 -16.86
C SER A 10 -0.45 -18.87 -15.98
N PHE A 11 -0.99 -17.98 -15.15
CA PHE A 11 -0.22 -17.17 -14.18
C PHE A 11 0.07 -17.92 -12.88
N GLU A 12 -0.16 -19.23 -12.83
CA GLU A 12 -0.08 -20.05 -11.61
C GLU A 12 1.35 -20.21 -11.09
N SER A 13 2.37 -20.02 -11.94
CA SER A 13 3.79 -20.08 -11.57
C SER A 13 4.44 -18.72 -11.36
N GLU A 14 3.67 -17.64 -11.37
CA GLU A 14 4.20 -16.28 -11.19
C GLU A 14 4.54 -15.98 -9.72
N VAL A 15 5.47 -15.05 -9.51
CA VAL A 15 5.95 -14.69 -8.17
C VAL A 15 4.78 -14.27 -7.26
N GLY A 16 4.68 -14.80 -6.04
CA GLY A 16 3.56 -14.50 -5.13
C GLY A 16 2.45 -15.55 -5.09
N ALA A 17 2.38 -16.47 -6.06
CA ALA A 17 1.66 -17.73 -5.88
C ALA A 17 2.49 -18.64 -4.96
N GLN A 18 2.18 -18.65 -3.66
CA GLN A 18 2.95 -19.38 -2.65
C GLN A 18 2.06 -20.31 -1.80
N PRO A 19 2.59 -21.41 -1.27
CA PRO A 19 1.88 -22.25 -0.30
C PRO A 19 1.50 -21.44 0.95
N PRO A 20 0.36 -21.70 1.62
CA PRO A 20 -0.54 -22.85 1.45
C PRO A 20 -1.65 -22.69 0.39
N LEU A 21 -1.85 -21.48 -0.15
CA LEU A 21 -2.98 -21.19 -1.03
C LEU A 21 -2.67 -21.35 -2.53
N GLY A 22 -1.39 -21.30 -2.92
CA GLY A 22 -1.00 -21.39 -4.33
C GLY A 22 -1.52 -20.19 -5.13
N PHE A 23 -2.04 -20.45 -6.33
CA PHE A 23 -2.69 -19.42 -7.16
C PHE A 23 -4.10 -19.13 -6.65
N TRP A 24 -4.30 -17.94 -6.08
CA TRP A 24 -5.55 -17.55 -5.42
C TRP A 24 -6.25 -16.41 -6.18
N ASP A 25 -7.17 -16.76 -7.09
CA ASP A 25 -8.07 -15.83 -7.78
C ASP A 25 -9.54 -16.27 -7.70
N PRO A 26 -10.21 -16.11 -6.53
CA PRO A 26 -11.61 -16.50 -6.37
C PRO A 26 -12.58 -15.58 -7.10
N LEU A 27 -12.14 -14.37 -7.51
CA LEU A 27 -12.96 -13.37 -8.19
C LEU A 27 -12.79 -13.40 -9.72
N GLY A 28 -11.94 -14.29 -10.24
CA GLY A 28 -11.70 -14.44 -11.68
C GLY A 28 -11.15 -13.18 -12.34
N LEU A 29 -10.43 -12.33 -11.60
CA LEU A 29 -9.89 -11.07 -12.12
C LEU A 29 -8.83 -11.30 -13.21
N LEU A 30 -8.23 -12.49 -13.24
CA LEU A 30 -7.23 -12.92 -14.20
C LEU A 30 -7.76 -13.93 -15.24
N ALA A 31 -9.02 -14.36 -15.15
CA ALA A 31 -9.59 -15.40 -16.02
C ALA A 31 -9.64 -15.00 -17.52
N ASP A 32 -9.85 -13.71 -17.79
CA ASP A 32 -9.85 -13.11 -19.14
C ASP A 32 -8.87 -11.92 -19.25
N ALA A 33 -7.88 -11.84 -18.35
CA ALA A 33 -6.91 -10.75 -18.34
C ALA A 33 -5.81 -10.96 -19.40
N ASP A 34 -5.45 -9.89 -20.09
CA ASP A 34 -4.23 -9.83 -20.90
C ASP A 34 -2.99 -9.61 -20.02
N GLN A 35 -1.80 -9.82 -20.60
CA GLN A 35 -0.52 -9.61 -19.90
C GLN A 35 -0.41 -8.18 -19.36
N GLU A 36 -0.90 -7.19 -20.11
CA GLU A 36 -0.86 -5.78 -19.71
C GLU A 36 -1.68 -5.52 -18.44
N ARG A 37 -2.88 -6.11 -18.34
CA ARG A 37 -3.70 -6.04 -17.12
C ARG A 37 -3.04 -6.76 -15.96
N PHE A 38 -2.39 -7.90 -16.17
CA PHE A 38 -1.64 -8.59 -15.12
C PHE A 38 -0.50 -7.72 -14.59
N ASP A 39 0.33 -7.15 -15.48
CA ASP A 39 1.47 -6.31 -15.12
C ASP A 39 1.02 -5.03 -14.38
N ARG A 40 -0.11 -4.45 -14.80
CA ARG A 40 -0.74 -3.32 -14.10
C ARG A 40 -1.20 -3.73 -12.71
N LEU A 41 -1.92 -4.84 -12.58
CA LEU A 41 -2.41 -5.33 -11.27
C LEU A 41 -1.24 -5.62 -10.33
N ARG A 42 -0.16 -6.23 -10.83
CA ARG A 42 1.08 -6.46 -10.07
C ARG A 42 1.72 -5.16 -9.58
N THR A 43 1.82 -4.17 -10.46
CA THR A 43 2.40 -2.87 -10.13
C THR A 43 1.59 -2.17 -9.05
N VAL A 44 0.25 -2.23 -9.16
CA VAL A 44 -0.68 -1.69 -8.17
C VAL A 44 -0.53 -2.42 -6.84
N GLU A 45 -0.47 -3.75 -6.84
CA GLU A 45 -0.26 -4.57 -5.64
C GLU A 45 1.04 -4.18 -4.91
N ILE A 46 2.17 -4.11 -5.63
CA ILE A 46 3.46 -3.74 -5.06
C ILE A 46 3.43 -2.32 -4.48
N LYS A 47 2.80 -1.37 -5.17
CA LYS A 47 2.66 0.01 -4.68
C LYS A 47 1.88 0.06 -3.36
N HIS A 48 0.76 -0.66 -3.26
CA HIS A 48 -0.03 -0.74 -2.02
C HIS A 48 0.73 -1.46 -0.91
N GLY A 49 1.45 -2.54 -1.21
CA GLY A 49 2.28 -3.24 -0.26
C GLY A 49 3.38 -2.36 0.34
N ARG A 50 4.08 -1.58 -0.50
CA ARG A 50 5.11 -0.62 -0.05
C ARG A 50 4.55 0.47 0.87
N ILE A 51 3.41 1.05 0.49
CA ILE A 51 2.73 2.06 1.32
C ILE A 51 2.31 1.43 2.65
N SER A 52 1.76 0.21 2.63
CA SER A 52 1.30 -0.49 3.85
C SER A 52 2.46 -0.84 4.79
N MET A 53 3.61 -1.26 4.26
CA MET A 53 4.81 -1.54 5.06
C MET A 53 5.29 -0.28 5.81
N LEU A 54 5.34 0.86 5.12
CA LEU A 54 5.69 2.14 5.73
C LEU A 54 4.63 2.61 6.74
N ALA A 55 3.34 2.42 6.41
CA ALA A 55 2.23 2.79 7.28
C ALA A 55 2.22 2.00 8.60
N ILE A 56 2.44 0.68 8.54
CA ILE A 56 2.51 -0.17 9.73
C ILE A 56 3.72 0.20 10.59
N LEU A 57 4.90 0.34 9.98
CA LEU A 57 6.10 0.73 10.72
C LEU A 57 5.92 2.09 11.41
N GLY A 58 5.43 3.10 10.68
CA GLY A 58 5.15 4.42 11.23
C GLY A 58 4.10 4.37 12.35
N HIS A 59 3.05 3.56 12.20
CA HIS A 59 2.03 3.41 13.23
C HIS A 59 2.59 2.75 14.50
N LEU A 60 3.39 1.69 14.36
CA LEU A 60 4.00 1.03 15.52
C LEU A 60 4.99 1.93 16.26
N VAL A 61 5.86 2.64 15.53
CA VAL A 61 6.84 3.56 16.13
C VAL A 61 6.14 4.70 16.88
N THR A 62 5.07 5.26 16.30
CA THR A 62 4.30 6.33 16.94
C THR A 62 3.50 5.84 18.14
N THR A 63 2.93 4.64 18.08
CA THR A 63 2.26 4.00 19.22
C THR A 63 3.21 3.62 20.34
N ALA A 64 4.47 3.30 20.02
CA ALA A 64 5.53 3.09 21.02
C ALA A 64 5.97 4.39 21.72
N GLY A 65 5.42 5.55 21.34
CA GLY A 65 5.72 6.85 21.96
C GLY A 65 6.99 7.52 21.43
N VAL A 66 7.61 6.98 20.37
CA VAL A 66 8.77 7.62 19.73
C VAL A 66 8.29 8.78 18.89
N ARG A 67 8.63 9.99 19.32
CA ARG A 67 8.26 11.26 18.67
C ARG A 67 9.51 12.01 18.26
N LEU A 68 9.38 12.80 17.20
CA LEU A 68 10.44 13.73 16.82
C LEU A 68 10.57 14.79 17.92
N PRO A 69 11.80 15.18 18.28
CA PRO A 69 11.99 16.25 19.25
C PRO A 69 11.65 17.61 18.61
N GLY A 70 10.91 18.45 19.35
CA GLY A 70 10.64 19.84 18.99
C GLY A 70 9.21 20.16 18.57
N ALA A 71 9.02 21.41 18.15
CA ALA A 71 7.75 21.91 17.64
C ALA A 71 7.57 21.54 16.16
N TYR A 72 6.35 21.21 15.76
CA TYR A 72 6.00 20.93 14.36
C TYR A 72 5.48 22.16 13.60
N ASP A 73 5.31 23.28 14.29
CA ASP A 73 4.90 24.55 13.71
C ASP A 73 5.65 25.74 14.33
N LEU A 74 5.40 26.93 13.77
CA LEU A 74 5.93 28.19 14.30
C LEU A 74 5.16 28.68 15.53
N ALA A 75 4.03 28.06 15.88
CA ALA A 75 3.20 28.42 17.04
C ALA A 75 3.66 27.72 18.33
N GLY A 76 4.52 26.70 18.21
CA GLY A 76 5.13 25.99 19.33
C GLY A 76 4.46 24.66 19.68
N ASP A 77 3.56 24.14 18.84
CA ASP A 77 2.91 22.84 19.09
C ASP A 77 3.92 21.69 18.96
N GLN A 78 3.96 20.78 19.94
CA GLN A 78 4.99 19.74 20.02
C GLN A 78 4.55 18.44 19.35
N PHE A 79 5.49 17.72 18.72
CA PHE A 79 5.24 16.38 18.18
C PHE A 79 4.83 15.36 19.26
N ALA A 80 5.12 15.65 20.54
CA ALA A 80 4.70 14.84 21.68
C ALA A 80 3.17 14.81 21.88
N ASP A 81 2.48 15.90 21.55
CA ASP A 81 1.05 16.08 21.81
C ASP A 81 0.16 15.51 20.70
N VAL A 82 0.76 14.99 19.63
CA VAL A 82 0.05 14.39 18.51
C VAL A 82 -0.45 12.99 18.91
N PRO A 83 -1.76 12.72 18.86
CA PRO A 83 -2.31 11.40 19.14
C PRO A 83 -1.94 10.41 18.02
N THR A 84 -1.98 9.12 18.34
CA THR A 84 -1.67 8.04 17.38
C THR A 84 -2.88 7.69 16.52
N GLY A 85 -2.64 7.19 15.30
CA GLY A 85 -3.70 6.72 14.40
C GLY A 85 -4.46 7.86 13.72
N LEU A 86 -5.73 7.63 13.38
CA LEU A 86 -6.54 8.58 12.60
C LEU A 86 -6.77 9.92 13.30
N ALA A 87 -6.68 9.96 14.63
CA ALA A 87 -6.80 11.19 15.40
C ALA A 87 -5.65 12.19 15.10
N ALA A 88 -4.50 11.72 14.59
CA ALA A 88 -3.38 12.57 14.20
C ALA A 88 -3.78 13.59 13.13
N PHE A 89 -4.65 13.20 12.18
CA PHE A 89 -5.09 14.08 11.09
C PHE A 89 -5.88 15.29 11.58
N GLY A 90 -6.55 15.20 12.74
CA GLY A 90 -7.28 16.31 13.34
C GLY A 90 -6.39 17.35 14.03
N LYS A 91 -5.10 17.02 14.28
CA LYS A 91 -4.13 17.91 14.91
C LYS A 91 -3.18 18.59 13.92
N LEU A 92 -3.16 18.12 12.67
CA LEU A 92 -2.32 18.71 11.64
C LEU A 92 -2.89 20.07 11.19
N PRO A 93 -2.09 21.14 11.18
CA PRO A 93 -2.51 22.39 10.57
C PRO A 93 -2.73 22.17 9.07
N ALA A 94 -3.79 22.77 8.51
CA ALA A 94 -4.19 22.55 7.11
C ALA A 94 -3.04 22.83 6.11
N ALA A 95 -2.21 23.83 6.39
CA ALA A 95 -1.02 24.15 5.59
C ALA A 95 0.04 23.04 5.65
N GLY A 96 0.25 22.41 6.80
CA GLY A 96 1.16 21.27 6.94
C GLY A 96 0.62 20.02 6.24
N GLY A 97 -0.69 19.77 6.34
CA GLY A 97 -1.35 18.69 5.60
C GLY A 97 -1.22 18.84 4.08
N ALA A 98 -1.36 20.07 3.57
CA ALA A 98 -1.20 20.37 2.15
C ALA A 98 0.24 20.21 1.63
N GLN A 99 1.25 20.26 2.50
CA GLN A 99 2.65 20.01 2.12
C GLN A 99 3.00 18.52 2.06
N ILE A 100 2.22 17.68 2.73
CA ILE A 100 2.43 16.23 2.77
C ILE A 100 1.87 15.55 1.52
N VAL A 101 0.83 16.14 0.92
CA VAL A 101 0.16 15.67 -0.31
C VAL A 101 0.87 16.19 -1.54
#